data_AF-A0A5A7RK03-F1
#
_entry.id   AF-A0A5A7RK03-F1
#
_cell.length_a   1.000
_cell.length_b   1.000
_cell.length_c   1.000
_cell.angle_alpha   90.00
_cell.angle_beta   90.00
_cell.angle_gamma   90.00
#
_symmetry.space_group_name_H-M   'P 1'
#
loop_
_entity.id
_entity.type
_entity.pdbx_description
1 polymer ?
#
loop_
_entity_poly.entity_id
_entity_poly.type
_entity_poly.pdbx_seq_one_letter_code
_entity_poly.pdbx_strand_id
1 'polypeptide(L)'
;MKWKNREPYAYWKGNSKLGIARRDLIKCNASEGKDWKARLFGMDWHEEKKHGFKSSDLASQCTYRYKIYVEGVSWSVSKKYILACDSMTLIVKPRFHDFFTRSLLPTVHYWPIDEKNKCESIKFAVEWGNKYTNKAQNIGKAGSTFVQESLAMEYVYDYTFHLLNEYAKLMRYKPSVPRGAIETCSETLVCSVRGQKKRFFKHSMVTNPSNELPCELPPSYEQGNLRDFLGMKENLTRQVVFWERSESTSS
;
A
#
# COMPACT_ATOMS: atom_id res chain seq x y z
N MET A 1 16.62 -12.28 5.02
CA MET A 1 16.68 -12.01 6.48
C MET A 1 15.48 -12.66 7.15
N LYS A 2 15.66 -13.46 8.22
CA LYS A 2 14.53 -14.03 9.00
C LYS A 2 13.78 -12.90 9.72
N TRP A 3 12.45 -12.96 9.76
CA TRP A 3 11.61 -11.90 10.34
C TRP A 3 12.00 -11.53 11.78
N LYS A 4 12.31 -12.53 12.62
CA LYS A 4 12.73 -12.33 14.02
C LYS A 4 14.02 -11.53 14.18
N ASN A 5 14.88 -11.51 13.16
CA ASN A 5 16.15 -10.78 13.16
C ASN A 5 16.02 -9.34 12.67
N ARG A 6 14.81 -8.92 12.27
CA ARG A 6 14.54 -7.55 11.85
C ARG A 6 14.52 -6.62 13.05
N GLU A 7 14.87 -5.36 12.80
CA GLU A 7 14.86 -4.29 13.80
C GLU A 7 13.45 -4.14 14.41
N PRO A 8 13.32 -4.10 15.75
CA PRO A 8 12.04 -4.13 16.45
C PRO A 8 11.33 -2.76 16.50
N TYR A 9 11.50 -1.94 15.47
CA TYR A 9 10.99 -0.57 15.37
C TYR A 9 10.09 -0.40 14.14
N ALA A 10 9.19 0.59 14.21
CA ALA A 10 8.46 1.04 13.05
C ALA A 10 9.34 1.91 12.15
N TYR A 11 9.28 1.65 10.85
CA TYR A 11 10.09 2.35 9.87
C TYR A 11 9.26 3.04 8.80
N TRP A 12 9.65 4.26 8.46
CA TRP A 12 9.17 4.98 7.30
C TRP A 12 10.31 5.77 6.66
N LYS A 13 10.38 5.75 5.32
CA LYS A 13 11.25 6.63 4.56
C LYS A 13 10.52 7.16 3.34
N GLY A 14 10.57 8.47 3.13
CA GLY A 14 9.92 9.09 1.98
C GLY A 14 9.95 10.61 2.02
N ASN A 15 9.41 11.23 0.97
CA ASN A 15 9.34 12.69 0.91
C ASN A 15 8.34 13.22 1.95
N SER A 16 8.88 13.80 3.01
CA SER A 16 8.14 14.33 4.17
C SER A 16 7.39 15.62 3.86
N LYS A 17 7.78 16.36 2.82
CA LYS A 17 7.16 17.63 2.45
C LYS A 17 5.84 17.44 1.68
N LEU A 18 5.62 16.26 1.09
CA LEU A 18 4.43 15.95 0.29
C LEU A 18 3.25 15.51 1.16
N GLY A 19 2.32 16.44 1.41
CA GLY A 19 1.09 16.19 2.16
C GLY A 19 1.24 16.45 3.66
N ILE A 20 0.13 16.85 4.29
CA ILE A 20 0.09 17.23 5.71
C ILE A 20 0.40 16.03 6.60
N ALA A 21 -0.18 14.87 6.30
CA ALA A 21 0.00 13.65 7.08
C ALA A 21 1.47 13.21 7.20
N ARG A 22 2.30 13.42 6.18
CA ARG A 22 3.74 13.09 6.22
C ARG A 22 4.55 14.06 7.04
N ARG A 23 4.24 15.36 6.94
CA ARG A 23 4.86 16.41 7.76
C ARG A 23 4.58 16.16 9.23
N ASP A 24 3.36 15.74 9.54
CA ASP A 24 2.96 15.39 10.90
C ASP A 24 3.57 14.07 11.37
N LEU A 25 3.66 13.05 10.51
CA LEU A 25 4.26 11.76 10.87
C LEU A 25 5.71 11.95 11.34
N ILE A 26 6.51 12.77 10.66
CA ILE A 26 7.93 12.99 11.01
C ILE A 26 8.12 13.51 12.44
N LYS A 27 7.12 14.18 13.03
CA LYS A 27 7.16 14.64 14.42
C LYS A 27 7.13 13.49 15.43
N CYS A 28 6.78 12.27 15.01
CA CYS A 28 6.84 11.07 15.84
C CYS A 28 8.22 10.41 15.86
N ASN A 29 9.26 11.00 15.27
CA ASN A 29 10.61 10.46 15.39
C ASN A 29 11.11 10.60 16.83
N ALA A 30 12.09 9.80 17.23
CA ALA A 30 12.65 9.87 18.58
C ALA A 30 13.28 11.26 18.85
N SER A 31 13.03 11.82 20.02
CA SER A 31 13.66 13.04 20.55
C SER A 31 14.25 12.76 21.95
N GLU A 32 15.01 13.71 22.50
CA GLU A 32 15.50 13.60 23.88
C GLU A 32 14.32 13.36 24.84
N GLY A 33 14.40 12.27 25.61
CA GLY A 33 13.37 11.86 26.57
C GLY A 33 12.10 11.21 26.01
N LYS A 34 11.93 11.09 24.69
CA LYS A 34 10.71 10.52 24.08
C LYS A 34 10.99 9.66 22.85
N ASP A 35 10.85 8.34 22.99
CA ASP A 35 10.93 7.38 21.86
C ASP A 35 9.57 6.73 21.60
N TRP A 36 8.99 7.04 20.44
CA TRP A 36 7.75 6.44 19.94
C TRP A 36 7.95 5.07 19.26
N LYS A 37 9.16 4.51 19.37
CA LYS A 37 9.59 3.29 18.68
C LYS A 37 9.50 3.38 17.15
N ALA A 38 9.58 4.61 16.62
CA ALA A 38 9.55 4.91 15.21
C ALA A 38 10.91 5.44 14.71
N ARG A 39 11.32 5.04 13.51
CA ARG A 39 12.53 5.48 12.81
C ARG A 39 12.09 6.05 11.47
N LEU A 40 11.97 7.37 11.42
CA LEU A 40 11.33 8.11 10.33
C LEU A 40 12.35 8.95 9.59
N PHE A 41 12.46 8.76 8.28
CA PHE A 41 13.50 9.38 7.46
C PHE A 41 12.90 10.19 6.32
N GLY A 42 13.15 11.50 6.33
CA GLY A 42 12.82 12.37 5.21
C GLY A 42 13.72 12.07 4.00
N MET A 43 13.14 12.12 2.81
CA MET A 43 13.85 11.92 1.54
C MET A 43 13.66 13.12 0.62
N ASP A 44 14.76 13.56 -0.01
CA ASP A 44 14.74 14.55 -1.09
C ASP A 44 14.97 13.86 -2.44
N TRP A 45 14.00 13.97 -3.36
CA TRP A 45 14.07 13.32 -4.66
C TRP A 45 15.11 13.93 -5.60
N HIS A 46 15.46 15.21 -5.42
CA HIS A 46 16.52 15.83 -6.19
C HIS A 46 17.88 15.25 -5.80
N GLU A 47 18.12 15.07 -4.51
CA GLU A 47 19.35 14.44 -4.00
C GLU A 47 19.40 12.95 -4.35
N GLU A 48 18.30 12.21 -4.23
CA GLU A 48 18.26 10.80 -4.65
C GLU A 48 18.57 10.64 -6.14
N LYS A 49 18.05 11.54 -6.99
CA LYS A 49 18.35 11.51 -8.43
C LYS A 49 19.83 11.73 -8.70
N LYS A 50 20.48 12.67 -7.99
CA LYS A 50 21.93 12.91 -8.11
C LYS A 50 22.76 11.67 -7.72
N HIS A 51 22.32 10.95 -6.69
CA HIS A 51 23.00 9.74 -6.22
C HIS A 51 22.53 8.44 -6.89
N GLY A 52 21.68 8.53 -7.93
CA GLY A 52 21.21 7.38 -8.69
C GLY A 52 20.28 6.44 -7.92
N PHE A 53 19.49 6.97 -6.98
CA PHE A 53 18.48 6.24 -6.19
C PHE A 53 19.04 5.12 -5.30
N LYS A 54 20.35 5.12 -5.02
CA LYS A 54 21.02 4.08 -4.23
C LYS A 54 20.44 3.92 -2.82
N SER A 55 19.90 4.99 -2.24
CA SER A 55 19.36 4.96 -0.87
C SER A 55 17.84 4.74 -0.81
N SER A 56 17.16 4.72 -1.96
CA SER A 56 15.70 4.59 -2.08
C SER A 56 15.24 3.24 -2.63
N ASP A 57 16.16 2.27 -2.77
CA ASP A 57 15.79 0.89 -3.09
C ASP A 57 14.77 0.35 -2.09
N LEU A 58 13.66 -0.19 -2.59
CA LEU A 58 12.51 -0.56 -1.76
C LEU A 58 12.77 -1.87 -0.99
N ALA A 59 13.47 -2.83 -1.61
CA ALA A 59 13.74 -4.14 -1.02
C ALA A 59 14.69 -4.03 0.18
N SER A 60 15.71 -3.17 0.07
CA SER A 60 16.66 -2.88 1.15
C SER A 60 16.00 -2.29 2.40
N GLN A 61 14.78 -1.76 2.29
CA GLN A 61 14.05 -1.16 3.40
C GLN A 61 13.13 -2.15 4.14
N CYS A 62 13.16 -3.45 3.80
CA CYS A 62 12.37 -4.50 4.47
C CYS A 62 13.11 -5.14 5.68
N THR A 63 13.97 -4.36 6.35
CA THR A 63 14.83 -4.81 7.48
C THR A 63 14.21 -4.56 8.86
N TYR A 64 13.03 -3.96 8.91
CA TYR A 64 12.31 -3.62 10.14
C TYR A 64 11.06 -4.49 10.30
N ARG A 65 10.70 -4.85 11.54
CA ARG A 65 9.50 -5.67 11.83
C ARG A 65 8.21 -4.97 11.42
N TYR A 66 8.18 -3.63 11.51
CA TYR A 66 7.00 -2.83 11.23
C TYR A 66 7.29 -1.76 10.17
N LYS A 67 6.39 -1.60 9.20
CA LYS A 67 6.52 -0.62 8.12
C LYS A 67 5.31 0.29 8.10
N ILE A 68 5.52 1.59 8.10
CA ILE A 68 4.41 2.55 8.12
C ILE A 68 4.00 2.89 6.70
N TYR A 69 2.70 2.91 6.45
CA TYR A 69 2.09 3.56 5.31
C TYR A 69 1.41 4.85 5.75
N VAL A 70 1.68 5.93 5.02
CA VAL A 70 1.00 7.22 5.18
C VAL A 70 0.79 7.86 3.80
N GLU A 71 -0.38 8.47 3.63
CA GLU A 71 -0.77 9.18 2.41
C GLU A 71 0.10 10.42 2.18
N GLY A 72 0.15 10.88 0.94
CA GLY A 72 0.84 12.11 0.55
C GLY A 72 -0.17 13.21 0.24
N VAL A 73 -0.13 13.73 -0.98
CA VAL A 73 -1.21 14.58 -1.53
C VAL A 73 -2.49 13.78 -1.77
N SER A 74 -2.35 12.51 -2.11
CA SER A 74 -3.43 11.52 -2.24
C SER A 74 -2.94 10.16 -1.72
N TRP A 75 -3.55 9.06 -2.17
CA TRP A 75 -3.00 7.72 -1.96
C TRP A 75 -1.56 7.66 -2.50
N SER A 76 -0.71 6.88 -1.83
CA SER A 76 0.66 6.65 -2.25
C SER A 76 0.88 5.27 -2.86
N VAL A 77 1.58 5.23 -3.99
CA VAL A 77 2.02 4.00 -4.68
C VAL A 77 2.89 3.08 -3.84
N SER A 78 3.46 3.57 -2.74
CA SER A 78 4.30 2.79 -1.83
C SER A 78 3.56 1.69 -1.07
N LYS A 79 2.22 1.77 -0.96
CA LYS A 79 1.40 0.83 -0.16
C LYS A 79 1.68 -0.63 -0.51
N LYS A 80 1.61 -0.98 -1.80
CA LYS A 80 1.83 -2.36 -2.27
C LYS A 80 3.24 -2.87 -1.95
N TYR A 81 4.26 -2.03 -2.08
CA TYR A 81 5.64 -2.40 -1.77
C TYR A 81 5.88 -2.56 -0.27
N ILE A 82 5.21 -1.74 0.54
CA ILE A 82 5.27 -1.85 2.00
C ILE A 82 4.61 -3.17 2.47
N LEU A 83 3.42 -3.48 1.95
CA LEU A 83 2.73 -4.74 2.23
C LEU A 83 3.57 -5.97 1.81
N ALA A 84 4.28 -5.88 0.69
CA ALA A 84 5.14 -6.95 0.19
C ALA A 84 6.39 -7.24 1.06
N CYS A 85 6.73 -6.42 2.06
CA CYS A 85 7.94 -6.59 2.86
C CYS A 85 7.90 -7.76 3.87
N ASP A 86 6.78 -8.47 4.05
CA ASP A 86 6.54 -9.40 5.18
C ASP A 86 6.61 -8.72 6.56
N SER A 87 6.72 -7.39 6.61
CA SER A 87 6.65 -6.61 7.85
C SER A 87 5.19 -6.38 8.20
N MET A 88 4.85 -6.35 9.49
CA MET A 88 3.52 -5.92 9.89
C MET A 88 3.33 -4.46 9.46
N THR A 89 2.43 -4.25 8.51
CA THR A 89 2.22 -2.93 7.91
C THR A 89 1.33 -2.10 8.81
N LEU A 90 1.80 -0.95 9.25
CA LEU A 90 1.06 0.02 10.05
C LEU A 90 0.43 1.04 9.10
N ILE A 91 -0.88 1.01 8.90
CA ILE A 91 -1.58 1.92 7.98
C ILE A 91 -2.20 3.07 8.79
N VAL A 92 -1.62 4.27 8.66
CA VAL A 92 -2.27 5.50 9.12
C VAL A 92 -3.60 5.63 8.38
N LYS A 93 -4.69 5.77 9.14
CA LYS A 93 -6.08 5.77 8.63
C LYS A 93 -6.19 6.48 7.27
N PRO A 94 -6.40 5.73 6.17
CA PRO A 94 -6.38 6.30 4.83
C PRO A 94 -7.68 7.05 4.54
N ARG A 95 -7.59 8.09 3.71
CA ARG A 95 -8.75 8.83 3.18
C ARG A 95 -9.01 8.47 1.72
N PHE A 96 -7.97 8.01 1.01
CA PHE A 96 -8.04 7.66 -0.39
C PHE A 96 -8.05 6.15 -0.59
N HIS A 97 -8.82 5.71 -1.58
CA HIS A 97 -8.90 4.32 -2.01
C HIS A 97 -8.33 4.17 -3.41
N ASP A 98 -7.45 3.19 -3.56
CA ASP A 98 -7.10 2.60 -4.84
C ASP A 98 -7.97 1.36 -5.10
N PHE A 99 -7.75 0.65 -6.20
CA PHE A 99 -8.60 -0.45 -6.63
C PHE A 99 -8.61 -1.67 -5.69
N PHE A 100 -7.56 -1.89 -4.90
CA PHE A 100 -7.44 -3.09 -4.06
C PHE A 100 -7.59 -2.84 -2.56
N THR A 101 -7.39 -1.61 -2.11
CA THR A 101 -7.38 -1.27 -0.67
C THR A 101 -8.67 -1.56 0.07
N ARG A 102 -9.81 -1.61 -0.63
CA ARG A 102 -11.09 -1.96 0.00
C ARG A 102 -11.11 -3.38 0.52
N SER A 103 -10.38 -4.29 -0.11
CA SER A 103 -10.28 -5.71 0.24
C SER A 103 -9.34 -5.98 1.44
N LEU A 104 -8.52 -5.00 1.85
CA LEU A 104 -7.64 -5.16 3.01
C LEU A 104 -8.44 -5.15 4.33
N LEU A 105 -8.09 -6.05 5.26
CA LEU A 105 -8.73 -6.19 6.56
C LEU A 105 -7.76 -5.80 7.68
N PRO A 106 -8.17 -4.93 8.63
CA PRO A 106 -7.39 -4.62 9.82
C PRO A 106 -7.13 -5.88 10.65
N THR A 107 -5.97 -5.96 11.28
CA THR A 107 -5.47 -7.09 12.09
C THR A 107 -5.33 -8.43 11.35
N VAL A 108 -5.69 -8.49 10.07
CA VAL A 108 -5.44 -9.62 9.16
C VAL A 108 -4.30 -9.27 8.22
N HIS A 109 -4.48 -8.24 7.38
CA HIS A 109 -3.49 -7.84 6.38
C HIS A 109 -2.59 -6.69 6.85
N TYR A 110 -3.04 -5.90 7.82
CA TYR A 110 -2.32 -4.73 8.33
C TYR A 110 -2.79 -4.34 9.73
N TRP A 111 -2.03 -3.49 10.41
CA TRP A 111 -2.41 -2.88 11.68
C TRP A 111 -2.93 -1.45 11.47
N PRO A 112 -4.16 -1.09 11.90
CA PRO A 112 -4.68 0.26 11.75
C PRO A 112 -4.01 1.22 12.74
N ILE A 113 -3.69 2.43 12.27
CA ILE A 113 -3.13 3.52 13.09
C ILE A 113 -4.07 4.72 13.07
N ASP A 114 -4.39 5.25 14.25
CA ASP A 114 -5.20 6.46 14.38
C ASP A 114 -4.47 7.68 13.80
N GLU A 115 -5.13 8.44 12.93
CA GLU A 115 -4.51 9.60 12.28
C GLU A 115 -4.28 10.76 13.26
N LYS A 116 -5.12 10.93 14.27
CA LYS A 116 -5.02 12.05 15.22
C LYS A 116 -3.91 11.77 16.24
N ASN A 117 -3.92 10.59 16.85
CA ASN A 117 -3.00 10.14 17.90
C ASN A 117 -1.93 9.17 17.35
N LYS A 118 -1.42 9.47 16.15
CA LYS A 118 -0.56 8.55 15.38
C LYS A 118 0.72 8.13 16.10
N CYS A 119 1.34 8.99 16.90
CA CYS A 119 2.62 8.67 17.53
C CYS A 119 2.42 7.62 18.65
N GLU A 120 1.40 7.83 19.48
CA GLU A 120 0.96 6.92 20.54
C GLU A 120 0.47 5.60 19.95
N SER A 121 -0.36 5.66 18.90
CA SER A 121 -0.89 4.48 18.20
C SER A 121 0.23 3.65 17.54
N ILE A 122 1.24 4.30 16.94
CA ILE A 122 2.43 3.61 16.41
C ILE A 122 3.22 2.94 17.54
N LYS A 123 3.47 3.66 18.64
CA LYS A 123 4.20 3.11 19.79
C LYS A 123 3.49 1.86 20.34
N PHE A 124 2.18 1.96 20.55
CA PHE A 124 1.33 0.86 20.99
C PHE A 124 1.45 -0.35 20.05
N ALA A 125 1.29 -0.14 18.74
CA ALA A 125 1.38 -1.21 17.74
C ALA A 125 2.75 -1.92 17.77
N VAL A 126 3.83 -1.17 17.95
CA VAL A 126 5.20 -1.72 18.03
C VAL A 126 5.40 -2.51 19.32
N GLU A 127 4.95 -1.98 20.46
CA GLU A 127 5.06 -2.65 21.77
C GLU A 127 4.21 -3.93 21.80
N TRP A 128 2.96 -3.86 21.34
CA TRP A 128 2.10 -5.03 21.16
C TRP A 128 2.74 -6.06 20.22
N GLY A 129 3.26 -5.62 19.08
CA GLY A 129 3.85 -6.52 18.10
C GLY A 129 5.10 -7.22 18.63
N ASN A 130 5.92 -6.51 19.42
CA ASN A 130 7.13 -7.08 20.01
C ASN A 130 6.77 -8.07 21.12
N LYS A 131 5.73 -7.79 21.92
CA LYS A 131 5.18 -8.71 22.93
C LYS A 131 4.56 -9.96 22.28
N TYR A 132 3.83 -9.80 21.18
CA TYR A 132 3.14 -10.87 20.45
C TYR A 132 3.76 -11.13 19.07
N THR A 133 5.09 -11.34 19.06
CA THR A 133 5.95 -11.49 17.87
C THR A 133 5.36 -12.43 16.81
N ASN A 134 4.84 -13.61 17.18
CA ASN A 134 4.26 -14.55 16.20
C ASN A 134 2.99 -13.99 15.54
N LYS A 135 2.14 -13.28 16.28
CA LYS A 135 0.93 -12.66 15.73
C LYS A 135 1.30 -11.53 14.76
N ALA A 136 2.24 -10.67 15.15
CA ALA A 136 2.72 -9.60 14.28
C ALA A 136 3.34 -10.15 12.97
N GLN A 137 4.13 -11.22 13.07
CA GLN A 137 4.67 -11.90 11.90
C GLN A 137 3.56 -12.43 10.98
N ASN A 138 2.52 -13.06 11.53
CA ASN A 138 1.40 -13.59 10.75
C ASN A 138 0.63 -12.49 10.02
N ILE A 139 0.42 -11.32 10.66
CA ILE A 139 -0.22 -10.17 10.00
C ILE A 139 0.64 -9.67 8.83
N GLY A 140 1.95 -9.51 9.06
CA GLY A 140 2.89 -9.13 8.01
C GLY A 140 2.91 -10.13 6.84
N LYS A 141 2.86 -11.43 7.15
CA LYS A 141 2.82 -12.50 6.15
C LYS A 141 1.53 -12.48 5.35
N ALA A 142 0.38 -12.37 6.00
CA ALA A 142 -0.90 -12.29 5.32
C ALA A 142 -1.00 -11.05 4.40
N GLY A 143 -0.45 -9.91 4.83
CA GLY A 143 -0.35 -8.70 3.99
C GLY A 143 0.50 -8.89 2.74
N SER A 144 1.63 -9.58 2.83
CA SER A 144 2.48 -9.86 1.66
C SER A 144 1.87 -10.93 0.74
N THR A 145 1.26 -11.96 1.32
CA THR A 145 0.53 -13.01 0.60
C THR A 145 -0.62 -12.39 -0.21
N PHE A 146 -1.38 -11.45 0.36
CA PHE A 146 -2.40 -10.70 -0.39
C PHE A 146 -1.80 -9.99 -1.62
N VAL A 147 -0.62 -9.37 -1.50
CA VAL A 147 0.03 -8.72 -2.66
C VAL A 147 0.49 -9.74 -3.69
N GLN A 148 0.99 -10.89 -3.27
CA GLN A 148 1.49 -11.94 -4.16
C GLN A 148 0.36 -12.65 -4.90
N GLU A 149 -0.72 -12.98 -4.20
CA GLU A 149 -1.79 -13.85 -4.71
C GLU A 149 -3.00 -13.06 -5.21
N SER A 150 -3.38 -11.97 -4.55
CA SER A 150 -4.57 -11.18 -4.91
C SER A 150 -4.25 -9.89 -5.68
N LEU A 151 -2.95 -9.58 -5.85
CA LEU A 151 -2.48 -8.41 -6.59
C LEU A 151 -1.45 -8.78 -7.67
N ALA A 152 -1.46 -10.03 -8.11
CA ALA A 152 -0.69 -10.50 -9.26
C ALA A 152 -1.06 -9.71 -10.52
N MET A 153 -0.11 -9.62 -11.47
CA MET A 153 -0.29 -8.80 -12.67
C MET A 153 -1.47 -9.25 -13.53
N GLU A 154 -1.77 -10.55 -13.58
CA GLU A 154 -2.97 -11.10 -14.24
C GLU A 154 -4.26 -10.45 -13.70
N TYR A 155 -4.45 -10.42 -12.39
CA TYR A 155 -5.62 -9.78 -11.77
C TYR A 155 -5.66 -8.25 -11.96
N VAL A 156 -4.49 -7.60 -12.08
CA VAL A 156 -4.45 -6.16 -12.40
C VAL A 156 -4.96 -5.91 -13.82
N TYR A 157 -4.55 -6.74 -14.78
CA TYR A 157 -5.03 -6.65 -16.16
C TYR A 157 -6.50 -7.02 -16.26
N ASP A 158 -6.94 -8.10 -15.60
CA ASP A 158 -8.33 -8.53 -15.59
C ASP A 158 -9.26 -7.49 -14.96
N TYR A 159 -8.88 -6.89 -13.83
CA TYR A 159 -9.63 -5.80 -13.22
C TYR A 159 -9.75 -4.60 -14.18
N THR A 160 -8.66 -4.25 -14.86
CA THR A 160 -8.64 -3.12 -15.80
C THR A 160 -9.51 -3.41 -17.02
N PHE A 161 -9.42 -4.61 -17.59
CA PHE A 161 -10.24 -5.05 -18.71
C PHE A 161 -11.73 -5.06 -18.34
N HIS A 162 -12.08 -5.67 -17.21
CA HIS A 162 -13.45 -5.68 -16.72
C HIS A 162 -14.01 -4.27 -16.52
N LEU A 163 -13.25 -3.38 -15.87
CA LEU A 163 -13.66 -2.00 -15.65
C LEU A 163 -13.98 -1.28 -16.97
N LEU A 164 -13.11 -1.41 -17.98
CA LEU A 164 -13.31 -0.80 -19.29
C LEU A 164 -14.51 -1.43 -20.04
N ASN A 165 -14.67 -2.74 -19.94
CA ASN A 165 -15.77 -3.48 -20.57
C ASN A 165 -17.13 -3.08 -19.98
N GLU A 166 -17.27 -3.06 -18.65
CA GLU A 166 -18.51 -2.64 -17.99
C GLU A 166 -18.81 -1.16 -18.26
N TYR A 167 -17.78 -0.30 -18.23
CA TYR A 167 -17.95 1.11 -18.57
C TYR A 167 -18.43 1.32 -20.01
N ALA A 168 -17.92 0.54 -20.96
CA ALA A 168 -18.34 0.62 -22.37
C ALA A 168 -19.83 0.30 -22.58
N LYS A 169 -20.41 -0.59 -21.77
CA LYS A 169 -21.86 -0.91 -21.81
C LYS A 169 -22.74 0.27 -21.42
N LEU A 170 -22.19 1.26 -20.70
CA LEU A 170 -22.92 2.46 -20.29
C LEU A 170 -22.98 3.53 -21.41
N MET A 171 -22.22 3.37 -22.50
CA MET A 171 -22.19 4.32 -23.59
C MET A 171 -23.54 4.36 -24.32
N ARG A 172 -24.10 5.56 -24.47
CA ARG A 172 -25.37 5.80 -25.17
C ARG A 172 -25.19 6.20 -26.65
N TYR A 173 -23.99 6.05 -27.18
CA TYR A 173 -23.63 6.39 -28.54
C TYR A 173 -22.59 5.42 -29.07
N LYS A 174 -22.46 5.32 -30.40
CA LYS A 174 -21.40 4.55 -31.05
C LYS A 174 -20.13 5.42 -31.15
N PRO A 175 -19.01 5.05 -30.50
CA PRO A 175 -17.78 5.81 -30.60
C PRO A 175 -17.25 5.90 -32.04
N SER A 176 -16.68 7.04 -32.40
CA SER A 176 -15.99 7.28 -33.67
C SER A 176 -14.63 7.94 -33.41
N VAL A 177 -13.65 7.68 -34.27
CA VAL A 177 -12.31 8.28 -34.14
C VAL A 177 -12.41 9.81 -34.35
N PRO A 178 -12.00 10.64 -33.37
CA PRO A 178 -12.08 12.09 -33.52
C PRO A 178 -11.03 12.61 -34.51
N ARG A 179 -11.34 13.71 -35.19
CA ARG A 179 -10.40 14.37 -36.13
C ARG A 179 -9.13 14.78 -35.38
N GLY A 180 -7.96 14.41 -35.92
CA GLY A 180 -6.67 14.71 -35.30
C GLY A 180 -6.23 13.70 -34.24
N ALA A 181 -6.97 12.61 -34.03
CA ALA A 181 -6.48 11.49 -33.23
C ALA A 181 -5.21 10.90 -33.85
N ILE A 182 -4.24 10.58 -33.00
CA ILE A 182 -3.00 9.89 -33.40
C ILE A 182 -3.08 8.46 -32.86
N GLU A 183 -2.94 7.49 -33.76
CA GLU A 183 -2.87 6.09 -33.36
C GLU A 183 -1.63 5.83 -32.50
N THR A 184 -1.82 5.11 -31.39
CA THR A 184 -0.76 4.77 -30.45
C THR A 184 -0.64 3.25 -30.35
N CYS A 185 0.52 2.71 -30.69
CA CYS A 185 0.85 1.29 -30.56
C CYS A 185 1.91 1.08 -29.46
N SER A 186 2.11 -0.17 -29.04
CA SER A 186 3.13 -0.55 -28.06
C SER A 186 4.52 -0.05 -28.46
N GLU A 187 4.86 -0.14 -29.74
CA GLU A 187 6.13 0.26 -30.32
C GLU A 187 6.30 1.78 -30.24
N THR A 188 5.24 2.52 -30.57
CA THR A 188 5.24 3.99 -30.53
C THR A 188 5.43 4.50 -29.11
N LEU A 189 4.81 3.84 -28.13
CA LEU A 189 5.00 4.14 -26.71
C LEU A 189 6.44 3.86 -26.26
N VAL A 190 7.03 2.74 -26.66
CA VAL A 190 8.41 2.38 -26.29
C VAL A 190 9.45 3.26 -26.99
N CYS A 191 9.23 3.61 -28.25
CA CYS A 191 10.15 4.42 -29.07
C CYS A 191 10.14 5.90 -28.67
N SER A 192 9.04 6.40 -28.10
CA SER A 192 8.93 7.79 -27.63
C SER A 192 9.74 8.08 -26.35
N VAL A 193 10.21 7.06 -25.64
CA VAL A 193 10.97 7.19 -24.39
C VAL A 193 12.43 6.73 -24.54
N ARG A 194 13.33 7.25 -23.68
CA ARG A 194 14.76 6.92 -23.67
C ARG A 194 15.22 6.46 -22.27
N GLY A 195 16.42 5.87 -22.21
CA GLY A 195 17.07 5.48 -20.95
C GLY A 195 16.27 4.45 -20.14
N GLN A 196 16.23 4.61 -18.82
CA GLN A 196 15.54 3.67 -17.91
C GLN A 196 14.05 3.52 -18.22
N LYS A 197 13.37 4.59 -18.66
CA LYS A 197 11.95 4.53 -19.04
C LYS A 197 11.71 3.54 -20.18
N LYS A 198 12.54 3.58 -21.23
CA LYS A 198 12.49 2.63 -22.34
C LYS A 198 12.69 1.19 -21.88
N ARG A 199 13.63 0.97 -20.96
CA ARG A 199 13.86 -0.36 -20.37
C ARG A 199 12.62 -0.87 -19.63
N PHE A 200 12.01 -0.05 -18.78
CA PHE A 200 10.80 -0.45 -18.04
C PHE A 200 9.61 -0.70 -18.96
N PHE A 201 9.40 0.15 -19.97
CA PHE A 201 8.34 -0.05 -20.96
C PHE A 201 8.51 -1.37 -21.72
N LYS A 202 9.74 -1.69 -22.14
CA LYS A 202 10.05 -2.99 -22.76
C LYS A 202 9.78 -4.16 -21.82
N HIS A 203 10.15 -4.05 -20.54
CA HIS A 203 9.91 -5.12 -19.57
C HIS A 203 8.41 -5.32 -19.26
N SER A 204 7.58 -4.29 -19.44
CA SER A 204 6.13 -4.39 -19.27
C SER A 204 5.38 -4.75 -20.55
N MET A 205 6.07 -4.96 -21.68
CA MET A 205 5.40 -5.37 -22.92
C MET A 205 4.82 -6.77 -22.76
N VAL A 206 3.52 -6.88 -23.02
CA VAL A 206 2.85 -8.16 -23.21
C VAL A 206 3.16 -8.64 -24.63
N THR A 207 3.78 -9.81 -24.76
CA THR A 207 4.24 -10.33 -26.07
C THR A 207 3.15 -11.07 -26.83
N ASN A 208 2.20 -11.67 -26.12
CA ASN A 208 1.07 -12.39 -26.70
C ASN A 208 -0.19 -12.11 -25.87
N PRO A 209 -1.37 -12.04 -26.51
CA PRO A 209 -2.64 -12.03 -25.77
C PRO A 209 -2.77 -13.31 -24.94
N SER A 210 -3.55 -13.25 -23.86
CA SER A 210 -3.91 -14.46 -23.11
C SER A 210 -4.69 -15.40 -24.03
N ASN A 211 -4.34 -16.69 -23.99
CA ASN A 211 -5.14 -17.75 -24.62
C ASN A 211 -6.33 -18.17 -23.73
N GLU A 212 -6.34 -17.71 -22.49
CA GLU A 212 -7.43 -17.92 -21.55
C GLU A 212 -8.42 -16.76 -21.66
N LEU A 213 -9.71 -17.08 -21.55
CA LEU A 213 -10.74 -16.06 -21.46
C LEU A 213 -10.48 -15.22 -20.19
N PRO A 214 -10.76 -13.89 -20.21
CA PRO A 214 -10.68 -13.07 -19.01
C PRO A 214 -11.44 -13.75 -17.88
N CYS A 215 -10.90 -13.75 -16.66
CA CYS A 215 -11.63 -14.34 -15.55
C CYS A 215 -13.03 -13.72 -15.44
N GLU A 216 -14.03 -14.55 -15.22
CA GLU A 216 -15.34 -14.05 -14.84
C GLU A 216 -15.20 -13.45 -13.44
N LEU A 217 -15.25 -12.12 -13.35
CA LEU A 217 -15.31 -11.49 -12.05
C LEU A 217 -16.56 -11.99 -11.33
N PRO A 218 -16.45 -12.35 -10.04
CA PRO A 218 -17.61 -12.76 -9.27
C PRO A 218 -18.68 -11.66 -9.33
N PRO A 219 -19.97 -12.03 -9.28
CA PRO A 219 -21.04 -11.06 -9.27
C PRO A 219 -20.84 -10.07 -8.12
N SER A 220 -21.37 -8.86 -8.29
CA SER A 220 -21.36 -7.85 -7.22
C SER A 220 -21.87 -8.47 -5.93
N TYR A 221 -21.24 -8.15 -4.81
CA TYR A 221 -21.72 -8.58 -3.50
C TYR A 221 -23.23 -8.34 -3.37
N GLU A 222 -23.96 -9.37 -2.96
CA GLU A 222 -25.30 -9.17 -2.42
C GLU A 222 -25.22 -8.14 -1.29
N GLN A 223 -26.23 -7.28 -1.18
CA GLN A 223 -26.19 -6.17 -0.22
C GLN A 223 -25.93 -6.63 1.22
N GLY A 224 -26.42 -7.82 1.60
CA GLY A 224 -26.14 -8.45 2.90
C GLY A 224 -24.65 -8.74 3.09
N ASN A 225 -24.05 -9.50 2.16
CA ASN A 225 -22.63 -9.85 2.20
C ASN A 225 -21.71 -8.62 2.26
N LEU A 226 -22.06 -7.55 1.52
CA LEU A 226 -21.30 -6.30 1.57
C LEU A 226 -21.40 -5.64 2.96
N ARG A 227 -22.60 -5.59 3.54
CA ARG A 227 -22.81 -5.03 4.89
C ARG A 227 -22.04 -5.83 5.93
N ASP A 228 -22.06 -7.16 5.84
CA ASP A 228 -21.34 -8.04 6.77
C ASP A 228 -19.82 -7.84 6.67
N PHE A 229 -19.29 -7.75 5.45
CA PHE A 229 -17.88 -7.47 5.23
C PHE A 229 -17.46 -6.10 5.80
N LEU A 230 -18.28 -5.06 5.58
CA LEU A 230 -18.03 -3.73 6.11
C LEU A 230 -18.13 -3.71 7.65
N GLY A 231 -19.11 -4.40 8.22
CA GLY A 231 -19.28 -4.55 9.67
C GLY A 231 -18.11 -5.30 10.31
N MET A 232 -17.64 -6.38 9.70
CA MET A 232 -16.44 -7.10 10.12
C MET A 232 -15.22 -6.17 10.15
N LYS A 233 -15.01 -5.39 9.09
CA LYS A 233 -13.89 -4.45 8.97
C LYS A 233 -13.94 -3.36 10.05
N GLU A 234 -15.13 -2.84 10.35
CA GLU A 234 -15.32 -1.89 11.42
C GLU A 234 -15.04 -2.50 12.80
N ASN A 235 -15.55 -3.70 13.06
CA ASN A 235 -15.33 -4.42 14.32
C ASN A 235 -13.85 -4.68 14.60
N LEU A 236 -13.10 -5.15 13.59
CA LEU A 236 -11.64 -5.37 13.70
C LEU A 236 -10.89 -4.06 13.98
N THR A 237 -11.34 -2.95 13.40
CA THR A 237 -10.75 -1.63 13.68
C THR A 237 -11.06 -1.19 15.12
N ARG A 238 -12.31 -1.34 15.57
CA ARG A 238 -12.75 -0.97 16.93
C ARG A 238 -12.03 -1.78 18.01
N GLN A 239 -11.71 -3.05 17.74
CA GLN A 239 -10.95 -3.89 18.66
C GLN A 239 -9.57 -3.29 18.98
N VAL A 240 -8.85 -2.78 17.99
CA VAL A 240 -7.55 -2.12 18.21
C VAL A 240 -7.71 -0.84 19.04
N VAL A 241 -8.72 -0.03 18.74
CA VAL A 241 -9.02 1.19 19.52
C VAL A 241 -9.33 0.86 20.98
N PHE A 242 -10.05 -0.23 21.24
CA PHE A 242 -10.31 -0.70 22.59
C PHE A 242 -9.01 -1.09 23.33
N TRP A 243 -8.13 -1.86 22.66
CA TRP A 243 -6.84 -2.24 23.25
C TRP A 243 -5.97 -1.02 23.58
N GLU A 244 -5.86 -0.06 22.67
CA GLU A 244 -5.10 1.20 22.87
C GLU A 244 -5.60 1.97 24.10
N ARG A 245 -6.92 2.06 24.29
CA ARG A 245 -7.53 2.75 25.44
C ARG A 245 -7.29 2.01 26.76
N SER A 246 -7.40 0.68 26.75
CA SER A 246 -7.21 -0.13 27.96
C SER A 246 -5.79 -0.07 28.51
N GLU A 247 -4.79 0.08 27.64
CA GLU A 247 -3.38 0.22 28.03
C GLU A 247 -3.09 1.64 28.54
N SER A 248 -3.75 2.65 27.93
CA SER A 248 -3.66 4.05 28.37
C SER A 248 -4.26 4.29 29.76
N THR A 249 -5.25 3.51 30.18
CA THR A 249 -5.83 3.58 31.54
C THR A 249 -5.04 2.78 32.59
N SER A 250 -4.09 1.94 32.15
CA SER A 250 -3.28 1.07 33.03
C SER A 250 -1.86 1.61 33.27
N SER A 251 -1.53 2.75 32.66
CA SER A 251 -0.23 3.44 32.73
C SER A 251 -0.36 4.74 33.52
#